data_AF-A0AAD5H958-F1
#
_entry.id   AF-A0AAD5H958-F1
#
_cell.length_a   1.000
_cell.length_b   1.000
_cell.length_c   1.000
_cell.angle_alpha   90.00
_cell.angle_beta   90.00
_cell.angle_gamma   90.00
#
_symmetry.space_group_name_H-M   'P 1'
#
loop_
_entity.id
_entity.type
_entity.pdbx_description
1 polymer ?
#
loop_
_entity_poly.entity_id
_entity_poly.type
_entity_poly.pdbx_seq_one_letter_code
_entity_poly.pdbx_strand_id
1 'polypeptide(L)'
;MSAPIAFAVAFLVLCATPASAIIGGCSGVAPANQCGCCNGLPDMMEDNWCASNYDAECLVVTCGNVPGPTSAKCECCVEKPNYLSDQWCAAYFEQKCQPGSTCDTVSPDVESRCACCNSKDDWSGEDWCRSNYNSKCKPKPTTCDTVAPDTKSRCKCCASKDDWTNEAWCRNNYDALCQPKPQSCDQKYSDTKSRCQCCAGKNDWSSEKWCQSQYQSQCVPKPTCESKSSDTRTRCTCCADTKDWSDQAWCRKGPAPAFLYAPLLLFLCHRRTTTTNFPWMVSLQSRLGPCAGSLVAPGYVLTAASCVWDVNSNEAVEPSNITLWVGGETIPVAFFNISDSWTAFEANVSNHEPSGNYALLALAADSKADSVALPASDMALPGEEVQQTAWTVEKQLVETANLTVLTNCSESYTDEFCAGGSKLLAGACPGDRGAPATQNVNGTATQVGLTGGFPDCAAEFEEGTTFMTRLSDPEVLAEILDWMGQREGTSMTGLSDGSRVWMANARQYIETTPYNK
;
A
#
# COMPACT_ATOMS: atom_id res chain seq x y z
N MET A 1 42.26 45.59 2.32
CA MET A 1 41.56 46.49 1.38
C MET A 1 40.06 46.33 1.61
N SER A 2 39.47 47.37 2.20
CA SER A 2 38.12 47.92 1.98
C SER A 2 36.88 47.00 1.87
N ALA A 3 36.15 46.95 2.99
CA ALA A 3 34.70 47.17 3.24
C ALA A 3 33.58 46.94 2.17
N PRO A 4 32.32 46.68 2.61
CA PRO A 4 31.18 46.18 1.82
C PRO A 4 30.16 47.28 1.40
N ILE A 5 29.22 46.97 0.50
CA ILE A 5 28.10 47.86 0.14
C ILE A 5 26.76 47.08 0.01
N ALA A 6 25.71 47.72 0.55
CA ALA A 6 24.31 47.31 0.66
C ALA A 6 23.43 47.77 -0.54
N PHE A 7 22.09 47.71 -0.35
CA PHE A 7 20.94 48.15 -1.17
C PHE A 7 20.27 47.04 -2.03
N ALA A 8 18.95 46.99 -2.24
CA ALA A 8 17.76 47.55 -1.59
C ALA A 8 16.51 46.91 -2.24
N VAL A 9 15.40 46.89 -1.50
CA VAL A 9 14.07 46.45 -1.94
C VAL A 9 13.31 47.61 -2.59
N ALA A 10 12.57 47.36 -3.68
CA ALA A 10 11.51 48.26 -4.15
C ALA A 10 10.34 47.49 -4.81
N PHE A 11 9.14 47.79 -4.33
CA PHE A 11 7.81 47.34 -4.77
C PHE A 11 7.34 48.08 -6.03
N LEU A 12 6.52 47.44 -6.87
CA LEU A 12 5.84 48.03 -8.03
C LEU A 12 4.34 47.66 -7.99
N VAL A 13 3.47 48.67 -7.87
CA VAL A 13 2.00 48.59 -7.97
C VAL A 13 1.56 49.53 -9.10
N LEU A 14 0.76 49.04 -10.04
CA LEU A 14 0.17 49.80 -11.14
C LEU A 14 -1.35 49.87 -10.97
N CYS A 15 -1.91 51.08 -11.09
CA CYS A 15 -3.34 51.36 -11.24
C CYS A 15 -3.58 52.12 -12.56
N ALA A 16 -4.67 51.81 -13.26
CA ALA A 16 -5.17 52.57 -14.41
C ALA A 16 -6.70 52.72 -14.33
N THR A 17 -7.21 53.91 -14.67
CA THR A 17 -8.62 54.32 -14.76
C THR A 17 -9.06 54.55 -16.21
N PRO A 18 -10.36 54.50 -16.56
CA PRO A 18 -10.90 55.17 -17.75
C PRO A 18 -11.98 56.23 -17.46
N ALA A 19 -12.16 57.11 -18.45
CA ALA A 19 -12.91 58.38 -18.45
C ALA A 19 -14.34 58.30 -19.04
N SER A 20 -15.10 59.40 -18.90
CA SER A 20 -16.55 59.56 -19.14
C SER A 20 -16.98 60.24 -20.48
N ALA A 21 -18.15 59.81 -21.00
CA ALA A 21 -19.30 60.50 -21.64
C ALA A 21 -19.23 61.55 -22.80
N ILE A 22 -20.12 61.38 -23.81
CA ILE A 22 -20.68 62.41 -24.72
C ILE A 22 -22.19 62.11 -24.96
N ILE A 23 -23.07 63.14 -24.90
CA ILE A 23 -24.53 63.09 -25.13
C ILE A 23 -24.88 63.83 -26.45
N GLY A 24 -25.79 63.31 -27.29
CA GLY A 24 -26.35 63.99 -28.48
C GLY A 24 -27.72 63.42 -28.93
N GLY A 25 -28.69 64.28 -29.28
CA GLY A 25 -30.10 63.95 -29.60
C GLY A 25 -30.42 63.58 -31.07
N CYS A 26 -31.68 63.26 -31.37
CA CYS A 26 -32.17 62.64 -32.63
C CYS A 26 -32.33 63.61 -33.82
N SER A 27 -32.15 64.91 -33.61
CA SER A 27 -32.34 65.93 -34.65
C SER A 27 -31.36 65.83 -35.84
N GLY A 28 -30.27 65.06 -35.69
CA GLY A 28 -29.29 64.79 -36.75
C GLY A 28 -29.53 63.49 -37.53
N VAL A 29 -30.56 62.71 -37.20
CA VAL A 29 -30.82 61.42 -37.86
C VAL A 29 -31.57 61.63 -39.17
N ALA A 30 -31.19 60.86 -40.20
CA ALA A 30 -31.82 60.91 -41.51
C ALA A 30 -33.34 60.60 -41.42
N PRO A 31 -34.20 61.27 -42.21
CA PRO A 31 -35.67 61.19 -42.10
C PRO A 31 -36.25 59.76 -42.01
N ALA A 32 -35.71 58.82 -42.79
CA ALA A 32 -36.18 57.44 -42.81
C ALA A 32 -36.00 56.69 -41.47
N ASN A 33 -35.13 57.19 -40.58
CA ASN A 33 -34.78 56.54 -39.33
C ASN A 33 -35.20 57.35 -38.09
N GLN A 34 -35.94 58.46 -38.28
CA GLN A 34 -36.30 59.35 -37.18
C GLN A 34 -37.31 58.71 -36.21
N CYS A 35 -38.35 57.98 -36.69
CA CYS A 35 -39.25 57.23 -35.79
C CYS A 35 -38.48 56.15 -34.99
N GLY A 36 -37.48 55.51 -35.60
CA GLY A 36 -36.64 54.50 -34.94
C GLY A 36 -35.73 55.07 -33.85
N CYS A 37 -35.23 56.30 -34.03
CA CYS A 37 -34.46 57.03 -33.02
C CYS A 37 -35.32 57.34 -31.77
N CYS A 38 -36.56 57.78 -31.97
CA CYS A 38 -37.48 58.10 -30.86
C CYS A 38 -37.82 56.87 -30.01
N ASN A 39 -37.94 55.69 -30.60
CA ASN A 39 -38.24 54.45 -29.88
C ASN A 39 -37.12 54.00 -28.93
N GLY A 40 -35.90 54.54 -29.09
CA GLY A 40 -34.74 54.18 -28.27
C GLY A 40 -34.42 55.13 -27.12
N LEU A 41 -35.15 56.24 -26.97
CA LEU A 41 -34.90 57.22 -25.91
C LEU A 41 -35.67 56.85 -24.62
N PRO A 42 -35.02 56.94 -23.44
CA PRO A 42 -35.65 56.59 -22.16
C PRO A 42 -36.76 57.55 -21.73
N ASP A 43 -36.78 58.78 -22.28
CA ASP A 43 -37.90 59.71 -22.11
C ASP A 43 -38.14 60.50 -23.42
N MET A 44 -39.30 60.30 -24.05
CA MET A 44 -39.61 60.85 -25.37
C MET A 44 -39.76 62.38 -25.36
N MET A 45 -39.84 62.99 -24.18
CA MET A 45 -39.96 64.45 -24.00
C MET A 45 -38.63 65.20 -24.02
N GLU A 46 -37.48 64.51 -23.96
CA GLU A 46 -36.17 65.17 -23.98
C GLU A 46 -35.68 65.53 -25.40
N ASP A 47 -36.31 64.98 -26.44
CA ASP A 47 -36.05 65.36 -27.84
C ASP A 47 -37.25 66.09 -28.45
N ASN A 48 -37.06 67.40 -28.71
CA ASN A 48 -38.09 68.28 -29.25
C ASN A 48 -38.70 67.81 -30.58
N TRP A 49 -37.95 67.02 -31.39
CA TRP A 49 -38.47 66.49 -32.65
C TRP A 49 -39.46 65.34 -32.39
N CYS A 50 -39.10 64.39 -31.52
CA CYS A 50 -39.95 63.25 -31.17
C CYS A 50 -41.27 63.70 -30.54
N ALA A 51 -41.21 64.66 -29.61
CA ALA A 51 -42.39 65.19 -28.93
C ALA A 51 -43.41 65.86 -29.89
N SER A 52 -42.97 66.35 -31.05
CA SER A 52 -43.82 67.14 -31.94
C SER A 52 -44.39 66.38 -33.14
N ASN A 53 -43.78 65.26 -33.55
CA ASN A 53 -44.08 64.64 -34.87
C ASN A 53 -44.49 63.16 -34.81
N TYR A 54 -44.27 62.47 -33.68
CA TYR A 54 -44.43 61.01 -33.61
C TYR A 54 -45.86 60.53 -33.94
N ASP A 55 -46.87 61.15 -33.34
CA ASP A 55 -48.26 60.74 -33.53
C ASP A 55 -48.82 61.08 -34.94
N ALA A 56 -48.31 62.13 -35.58
CA ALA A 56 -48.80 62.58 -36.87
C ALA A 56 -48.18 61.81 -38.04
N GLU A 57 -46.91 61.44 -37.94
CA GLU A 57 -46.16 60.82 -39.04
C GLU A 57 -45.96 59.31 -38.88
N CYS A 58 -45.98 58.76 -37.66
CA CYS A 58 -45.68 57.36 -37.43
C CYS A 58 -46.92 56.46 -37.18
N LEU A 59 -48.16 57.00 -37.06
CA LEU A 59 -49.34 56.25 -36.56
C LEU A 59 -50.52 55.96 -37.54
N VAL A 60 -50.34 56.05 -38.86
CA VAL A 60 -51.38 55.59 -39.83
C VAL A 60 -50.91 54.37 -40.62
N VAL A 61 -51.10 53.17 -40.06
CA VAL A 61 -50.77 51.89 -40.73
C VAL A 61 -52.04 51.19 -41.22
N THR A 62 -52.22 51.12 -42.54
CA THR A 62 -53.18 50.19 -43.17
C THR A 62 -52.52 48.81 -43.32
N CYS A 63 -53.22 47.73 -42.94
CA CYS A 63 -52.64 46.37 -42.90
C CYS A 63 -52.09 45.88 -44.26
N GLY A 64 -52.57 46.43 -45.38
CA GLY A 64 -52.04 46.13 -46.70
C GLY A 64 -50.57 46.52 -46.89
N ASN A 65 -50.12 47.55 -46.17
CA ASN A 65 -48.78 48.13 -46.26
C ASN A 65 -47.81 47.57 -45.21
N VAL A 66 -48.25 46.67 -44.32
CA VAL A 66 -47.36 46.00 -43.37
C VAL A 66 -46.31 45.23 -44.17
N PRO A 67 -45.02 45.63 -44.11
CA PRO A 67 -43.96 44.89 -44.76
C PRO A 67 -43.76 43.60 -43.99
N GLY A 68 -43.98 42.46 -44.65
CA GLY A 68 -43.87 41.17 -44.00
C GLY A 68 -44.65 40.06 -44.70
N PRO A 69 -44.47 38.81 -44.24
CA PRO A 69 -45.17 37.65 -44.77
C PRO A 69 -46.68 37.74 -44.55
N THR A 70 -47.42 36.86 -45.22
CA THR A 70 -48.90 36.73 -45.10
C THR A 70 -49.36 36.65 -43.65
N SER A 71 -48.59 36.02 -42.76
CA SER A 71 -48.90 35.92 -41.33
C SER A 71 -48.99 37.29 -40.64
N ALA A 72 -48.00 38.18 -40.83
CA ALA A 72 -48.01 39.52 -40.26
C ALA A 72 -49.19 40.37 -40.76
N LYS A 73 -49.62 40.14 -42.00
CA LYS A 73 -50.82 40.79 -42.57
C LYS A 73 -52.12 40.21 -42.02
N CYS A 74 -52.20 38.89 -41.82
CA CYS A 74 -53.34 38.25 -41.15
C CYS A 74 -53.45 38.72 -39.69
N GLU A 75 -52.33 38.80 -38.97
CA GLU A 75 -52.26 39.22 -37.55
C GLU A 75 -52.72 40.68 -37.37
N CYS A 76 -52.24 41.58 -38.24
CA CYS A 76 -52.74 42.96 -38.30
C CYS A 76 -54.27 43.05 -38.52
N CYS A 77 -54.83 42.16 -39.35
CA CYS A 77 -56.28 42.12 -39.56
C CYS A 77 -57.04 41.56 -38.35
N VAL A 78 -56.48 40.59 -37.62
CA VAL A 78 -57.11 40.00 -36.42
C VAL A 78 -57.16 40.98 -35.25
N GLU A 79 -56.13 41.83 -35.11
CA GLU A 79 -56.07 42.82 -34.02
C GLU A 79 -57.02 44.01 -34.20
N LYS A 80 -57.63 44.17 -35.38
CA LYS A 80 -58.63 45.23 -35.59
C LYS A 80 -59.97 44.84 -34.93
N PRO A 81 -60.56 45.69 -34.06
CA PRO A 81 -61.81 45.39 -33.34
C PRO A 81 -63.03 45.08 -34.23
N ASN A 82 -62.93 45.37 -35.54
CA ASN A 82 -64.00 45.12 -36.50
C ASN A 82 -63.41 44.95 -37.92
N TYR A 83 -62.61 43.90 -38.13
CA TYR A 83 -61.87 43.68 -39.39
C TYR A 83 -62.75 43.63 -40.65
N LEU A 84 -64.04 43.30 -40.49
CA LEU A 84 -65.04 43.33 -41.55
C LEU A 84 -65.35 44.75 -42.09
N SER A 85 -65.02 45.80 -41.33
CA SER A 85 -65.14 47.20 -41.77
C SER A 85 -63.98 47.68 -42.65
N ASP A 86 -62.86 46.94 -42.64
CA ASP A 86 -61.72 47.18 -43.50
C ASP A 86 -61.87 46.28 -44.74
N GLN A 87 -62.28 46.86 -45.87
CA GLN A 87 -62.55 46.13 -47.11
C GLN A 87 -61.35 45.29 -47.57
N TRP A 88 -60.13 45.73 -47.25
CA TRP A 88 -58.93 44.98 -47.61
C TRP A 88 -58.78 43.74 -46.73
N CYS A 89 -58.93 43.88 -45.40
CA CYS A 89 -58.88 42.74 -44.48
C CYS A 89 -60.01 41.74 -44.74
N ALA A 90 -61.23 42.21 -45.02
CA ALA A 90 -62.36 41.32 -45.31
C ALA A 90 -62.09 40.40 -46.53
N ALA A 91 -61.57 40.95 -47.62
CA ALA A 91 -61.27 40.18 -48.84
C ALA A 91 -60.01 39.29 -48.69
N TYR A 92 -58.98 39.78 -47.99
CA TYR A 92 -57.72 39.05 -47.82
C TYR A 92 -57.84 37.90 -46.82
N PHE A 93 -58.58 38.11 -45.72
CA PHE A 93 -58.69 37.14 -44.63
C PHE A 93 -59.45 35.88 -45.04
N GLU A 94 -60.55 36.01 -45.80
CA GLU A 94 -61.30 34.86 -46.31
C GLU A 94 -60.48 34.00 -47.28
N GLN A 95 -59.63 34.62 -48.10
CA GLN A 95 -58.89 33.92 -49.13
C GLN A 95 -57.59 33.27 -48.63
N LYS A 96 -56.96 33.83 -47.59
CA LYS A 96 -55.59 33.46 -47.18
C LYS A 96 -55.42 33.12 -45.71
N CYS A 97 -56.41 33.39 -44.85
CA CYS A 97 -56.26 33.27 -43.40
C CYS A 97 -57.26 32.32 -42.71
N GLN A 98 -58.21 31.67 -43.41
CA GLN A 98 -59.14 30.72 -42.77
C GLN A 98 -58.48 29.36 -42.40
N PRO A 99 -58.78 28.78 -41.22
CA PRO A 99 -58.36 27.44 -40.84
C PRO A 99 -59.07 26.38 -41.71
N GLY A 100 -58.34 25.72 -42.61
CA GLY A 100 -58.89 24.72 -43.53
C GLY A 100 -58.28 24.73 -44.95
N SER A 101 -57.48 25.73 -45.29
CA SER A 101 -56.66 25.71 -46.52
C SER A 101 -55.48 24.74 -46.39
N THR A 102 -55.10 24.07 -47.48
CA THR A 102 -54.00 23.08 -47.47
C THR A 102 -52.67 23.73 -47.06
N CYS A 103 -51.80 23.00 -46.36
CA CYS A 103 -50.44 23.41 -46.00
C CYS A 103 -49.58 23.80 -47.21
N ASP A 104 -50.01 23.42 -48.43
CA ASP A 104 -49.42 23.88 -49.68
C ASP A 104 -49.63 25.38 -49.96
N THR A 105 -50.71 25.96 -49.39
CA THR A 105 -51.14 27.35 -49.62
C THR A 105 -50.77 28.31 -48.49
N VAL A 106 -50.31 27.78 -47.36
CA VAL A 106 -49.70 28.55 -46.26
C VAL A 106 -48.36 29.13 -46.73
N SER A 107 -47.91 30.22 -46.10
CA SER A 107 -46.67 30.97 -46.35
C SER A 107 -45.51 30.08 -46.87
N PRO A 108 -44.68 30.56 -47.82
CA PRO A 108 -43.65 29.74 -48.45
C PRO A 108 -42.46 29.38 -47.54
N ASP A 109 -42.35 29.96 -46.34
CA ASP A 109 -41.29 29.62 -45.41
C ASP A 109 -41.47 28.22 -44.81
N VAL A 110 -40.34 27.53 -44.60
CA VAL A 110 -40.31 26.14 -44.17
C VAL A 110 -40.90 25.98 -42.76
N GLU A 111 -40.67 26.94 -41.87
CA GLU A 111 -41.08 26.88 -40.48
C GLU A 111 -42.61 26.91 -40.32
N SER A 112 -43.28 27.83 -40.99
CA SER A 112 -44.75 27.91 -41.01
C SER A 112 -45.39 26.67 -41.63
N ARG A 113 -44.77 26.11 -42.66
CA ARG A 113 -45.24 24.86 -43.28
C ARG A 113 -45.04 23.66 -42.38
N CYS A 114 -43.91 23.56 -41.67
CA CYS A 114 -43.67 22.52 -40.68
C CYS A 114 -44.68 22.61 -39.52
N ALA A 115 -44.99 23.81 -39.03
CA ALA A 115 -46.01 24.03 -38.01
C ALA A 115 -47.41 23.61 -38.50
N CYS A 116 -47.75 23.93 -39.76
CA CYS A 116 -48.99 23.45 -40.38
C CYS A 116 -49.05 21.92 -40.42
N CYS A 117 -48.00 21.24 -40.90
CA CYS A 117 -47.94 19.78 -40.95
C CYS A 117 -48.07 19.14 -39.55
N ASN A 118 -47.49 19.75 -38.52
CA ASN A 118 -47.58 19.28 -37.13
C ASN A 118 -48.98 19.39 -36.54
N SER A 119 -49.80 20.33 -37.04
CA SER A 119 -51.16 20.57 -36.54
C SER A 119 -52.22 19.65 -37.14
N LYS A 120 -51.84 18.74 -38.05
CA LYS A 120 -52.74 17.86 -38.80
C LYS A 120 -52.49 16.40 -38.45
N ASP A 121 -53.58 15.68 -38.19
CA ASP A 121 -53.56 14.24 -37.88
C ASP A 121 -53.49 13.35 -39.14
N ASP A 122 -53.84 13.87 -40.32
CA ASP A 122 -53.76 13.19 -41.61
C ASP A 122 -53.19 14.12 -42.70
N TRP A 123 -52.28 13.58 -43.53
CA TRP A 123 -51.59 14.28 -44.62
C TRP A 123 -52.01 13.79 -46.01
N SER A 124 -53.08 13.01 -46.12
CA SER A 124 -53.58 12.45 -47.39
C SER A 124 -53.80 13.52 -48.48
N GLY A 125 -54.15 14.75 -48.09
CA GLY A 125 -54.30 15.92 -48.98
C GLY A 125 -53.15 16.95 -48.97
N GLU A 126 -52.01 16.66 -48.35
CA GLU A 126 -50.93 17.64 -48.09
C GLU A 126 -49.62 17.25 -48.79
N ASP A 127 -49.49 17.58 -50.08
CA ASP A 127 -48.39 17.10 -50.93
C ASP A 127 -47.02 17.60 -50.44
N TRP A 128 -46.94 18.84 -49.95
CA TRP A 128 -45.71 19.37 -49.39
C TRP A 128 -45.29 18.64 -48.11
N CYS A 129 -46.21 18.35 -47.19
CA CYS A 129 -45.92 17.65 -45.94
C CYS A 129 -45.38 16.24 -46.21
N ARG A 130 -46.06 15.47 -47.08
CA ARG A 130 -45.61 14.11 -47.42
C ARG A 130 -44.20 14.09 -48.03
N SER A 131 -43.88 15.10 -48.84
CA SER A 131 -42.63 15.13 -49.61
C SER A 131 -41.45 15.75 -48.86
N ASN A 132 -41.69 16.67 -47.92
CA ASN A 132 -40.64 17.50 -47.34
C ASN A 132 -40.48 17.39 -45.83
N TYR A 133 -41.47 16.85 -45.10
CA TYR A 133 -41.45 16.91 -43.64
C TYR A 133 -40.25 16.18 -43.01
N ASN A 134 -39.96 14.95 -43.45
CA ASN A 134 -38.85 14.17 -42.89
C ASN A 134 -37.46 14.77 -43.16
N SER A 135 -37.29 15.52 -44.26
CA SER A 135 -36.00 16.08 -44.66
C SER A 135 -35.81 17.52 -44.20
N LYS A 136 -36.89 18.28 -43.99
CA LYS A 136 -36.84 19.70 -43.66
C LYS A 136 -37.41 20.08 -42.30
N CYS A 137 -38.31 19.27 -41.72
CA CYS A 137 -39.01 19.57 -40.47
C CYS A 137 -38.57 18.68 -39.30
N LYS A 138 -38.09 17.46 -39.57
CA LYS A 138 -37.65 16.54 -38.51
C LYS A 138 -36.36 17.09 -37.87
N PRO A 139 -36.33 17.37 -36.55
CA PRO A 139 -35.10 17.81 -35.90
C PRO A 139 -34.02 16.73 -36.03
N LYS A 140 -32.77 17.13 -36.32
CA LYS A 140 -31.62 16.23 -36.27
C LYS A 140 -31.59 15.54 -34.89
N PRO A 141 -31.38 14.22 -34.81
CA PRO A 141 -31.39 13.51 -33.55
C PRO A 141 -30.34 14.09 -32.60
N THR A 142 -30.76 14.48 -31.41
CA THR A 142 -29.92 15.11 -30.39
C THR A 142 -28.99 14.11 -29.70
N THR A 143 -29.26 12.79 -29.81
CA THR A 143 -28.46 11.72 -29.19
C THR A 143 -28.17 10.57 -30.16
N CYS A 144 -26.96 10.00 -30.11
CA CYS A 144 -26.54 8.83 -30.89
C CYS A 144 -27.28 7.54 -30.51
N ASP A 145 -27.97 7.53 -29.38
CA ASP A 145 -28.89 6.44 -28.99
C ASP A 145 -30.07 6.28 -29.97
N THR A 146 -30.46 7.39 -30.62
CA THR A 146 -31.59 7.44 -31.56
C THR A 146 -31.19 7.31 -33.03
N VAL A 147 -29.88 7.25 -33.30
CA VAL A 147 -29.35 6.90 -34.62
C VAL A 147 -29.50 5.39 -34.83
N ALA A 148 -29.75 4.97 -36.07
CA ALA A 148 -30.03 3.59 -36.51
C ALA A 148 -29.29 2.48 -35.71
N PRO A 149 -29.90 1.30 -35.52
CA PRO A 149 -29.50 0.34 -34.47
C PRO A 149 -28.14 -0.35 -34.68
N ASP A 150 -27.45 -0.12 -35.79
CA ASP A 150 -26.18 -0.79 -36.08
C ASP A 150 -24.97 -0.09 -35.45
N THR A 151 -24.03 -0.90 -34.96
CA THR A 151 -22.82 -0.44 -34.27
C THR A 151 -21.99 0.53 -35.10
N LYS A 152 -21.94 0.38 -36.43
CA LYS A 152 -21.10 1.20 -37.31
C LYS A 152 -21.63 2.63 -37.43
N SER A 153 -22.95 2.79 -37.56
CA SER A 153 -23.63 4.09 -37.58
C SER A 153 -23.49 4.81 -36.24
N ARG A 154 -23.59 4.08 -35.12
CA ARG A 154 -23.41 4.63 -33.77
C ARG A 154 -21.96 5.04 -33.49
N CYS A 155 -20.97 4.23 -33.89
CA CYS A 155 -19.55 4.61 -33.82
C CYS A 155 -19.26 5.91 -34.59
N LYS A 156 -19.82 6.08 -35.78
CA LYS A 156 -19.66 7.33 -36.56
C LYS A 156 -20.28 8.54 -35.86
N CYS A 157 -21.45 8.36 -35.25
CA CYS A 157 -22.11 9.42 -34.50
C CYS A 157 -21.27 9.85 -33.28
N CYS A 158 -20.81 8.90 -32.45
CA CYS A 158 -19.95 9.20 -31.31
C CYS A 158 -18.64 9.89 -31.74
N ALA A 159 -18.02 9.44 -32.84
CA ALA A 159 -16.78 10.02 -33.38
C ALA A 159 -16.93 11.46 -33.90
N SER A 160 -18.15 11.87 -34.25
CA SER A 160 -18.44 13.22 -34.77
C SER A 160 -18.81 14.25 -33.69
N LYS A 161 -18.86 13.85 -32.41
CA LYS A 161 -19.18 14.74 -31.29
C LYS A 161 -17.91 15.11 -30.52
N ASP A 162 -17.80 16.40 -30.19
CA ASP A 162 -16.68 16.93 -29.39
C ASP A 162 -16.74 16.46 -27.93
N ASP A 163 -17.94 16.20 -27.40
CA ASP A 163 -18.18 15.57 -26.10
C ASP A 163 -19.26 14.48 -26.22
N TRP A 164 -18.83 13.22 -26.26
CA TRP A 164 -19.67 12.03 -26.32
C TRP A 164 -19.87 11.38 -24.94
N THR A 165 -19.27 11.91 -23.87
CA THR A 165 -19.27 11.30 -22.54
C THR A 165 -20.64 11.32 -21.87
N ASN A 166 -21.51 12.22 -22.30
CA ASN A 166 -22.89 12.35 -21.83
C ASN A 166 -23.86 11.36 -22.47
N GLU A 167 -23.44 10.61 -23.49
CA GLU A 167 -24.27 9.62 -24.16
C GLU A 167 -24.04 8.21 -23.63
N ALA A 168 -25.10 7.58 -23.13
CA ALA A 168 -25.01 6.30 -22.45
C ALA A 168 -24.42 5.20 -23.33
N TRP A 169 -24.80 5.14 -24.61
CA TRP A 169 -24.24 4.15 -25.51
C TRP A 169 -22.77 4.42 -25.85
N CYS A 170 -22.39 5.67 -26.18
CA CYS A 170 -21.00 6.01 -26.50
C CYS A 170 -20.07 5.74 -25.30
N ARG A 171 -20.45 6.20 -24.10
CA ARG A 171 -19.70 5.98 -22.86
C ARG A 171 -19.43 4.51 -22.57
N ASN A 172 -20.38 3.64 -22.87
CA ASN A 172 -20.29 2.23 -22.51
C ASN A 172 -19.68 1.34 -23.62
N ASN A 173 -19.66 1.79 -24.88
CA ASN A 173 -19.37 0.92 -26.01
C ASN A 173 -18.29 1.44 -26.97
N TYR A 174 -17.98 2.74 -26.97
CA TYR A 174 -17.14 3.33 -28.01
C TYR A 174 -15.70 2.79 -27.98
N ASP A 175 -15.08 2.73 -26.81
CA ASP A 175 -13.70 2.23 -26.69
C ASP A 175 -13.58 0.73 -27.01
N ALA A 176 -14.60 -0.05 -26.68
CA ALA A 176 -14.60 -1.50 -26.88
C ALA A 176 -14.91 -1.90 -28.33
N LEU A 177 -15.78 -1.15 -29.03
CA LEU A 177 -16.34 -1.54 -30.32
C LEU A 177 -15.89 -0.67 -31.50
N CYS A 178 -15.41 0.55 -31.26
CA CYS A 178 -15.20 1.56 -32.31
C CYS A 178 -13.73 1.98 -32.53
N GLN A 179 -12.84 1.82 -31.54
CA GLN A 179 -11.42 2.12 -31.71
C GLN A 179 -10.70 0.99 -32.46
N PRO A 180 -9.79 1.28 -33.41
CA PRO A 180 -8.88 0.27 -33.92
C PRO A 180 -8.02 -0.23 -32.73
N LYS A 181 -8.04 -1.54 -32.48
CA LYS A 181 -7.24 -2.13 -31.41
C LYS A 181 -5.78 -1.68 -31.56
N PRO A 182 -5.18 -1.02 -30.56
CA PRO A 182 -3.77 -0.66 -30.60
C PRO A 182 -2.96 -1.93 -30.88
N GLN A 183 -1.96 -1.83 -31.76
CA GLN A 183 -1.02 -2.93 -31.97
C GLN A 183 -0.39 -3.31 -30.62
N SER A 184 -0.37 -4.61 -30.34
CA SER A 184 0.21 -5.11 -29.09
C SER A 184 1.72 -4.89 -29.08
N CYS A 185 2.34 -4.87 -27.90
CA CYS A 185 3.76 -4.56 -27.72
C CYS A 185 4.66 -5.54 -28.50
N ASP A 186 4.23 -6.79 -28.66
CA ASP A 186 4.91 -7.82 -29.45
C ASP A 186 4.78 -7.64 -30.97
N GLN A 187 3.68 -7.03 -31.42
CA GLN A 187 3.48 -6.64 -32.83
C GLN A 187 4.27 -5.37 -33.17
N LYS A 188 4.41 -4.46 -32.20
CA LYS A 188 5.06 -3.16 -32.41
C LYS A 188 6.58 -3.24 -32.34
N TYR A 189 7.14 -4.14 -31.54
CA TYR A 189 8.58 -4.25 -31.31
C TYR A 189 9.05 -5.70 -31.44
N SER A 190 10.22 -5.90 -32.06
CA SER A 190 10.83 -7.23 -32.21
C SER A 190 11.83 -7.55 -31.10
N ASP A 191 12.43 -6.54 -30.45
CA ASP A 191 13.43 -6.73 -29.40
C ASP A 191 12.83 -6.71 -27.98
N THR A 192 13.42 -7.49 -27.08
CA THR A 192 12.95 -7.63 -25.69
C THR A 192 12.97 -6.31 -24.93
N LYS A 193 13.98 -5.45 -25.12
CA LYS A 193 14.15 -4.21 -24.36
C LYS A 193 13.02 -3.21 -24.65
N SER A 194 12.70 -3.00 -25.92
CA SER A 194 11.60 -2.13 -26.34
C SER A 194 10.24 -2.70 -25.95
N ARG A 195 10.08 -4.04 -25.97
CA ARG A 195 8.87 -4.69 -25.44
C ARG A 195 8.70 -4.46 -23.94
N CYS A 196 9.76 -4.60 -23.16
CA CYS A 196 9.74 -4.30 -21.73
C CYS A 196 9.31 -2.85 -21.46
N GLN A 197 9.88 -1.88 -22.17
CA GLN A 197 9.50 -0.47 -22.03
C GLN A 197 8.03 -0.22 -22.42
N CYS A 198 7.55 -0.88 -23.48
CA CYS A 198 6.16 -0.80 -23.91
C CYS A 198 5.21 -1.37 -22.83
N CYS A 199 5.51 -2.54 -22.27
CA CYS A 199 4.71 -3.17 -21.22
C CYS A 199 4.70 -2.34 -19.92
N ALA A 200 5.84 -1.75 -19.54
CA ALA A 200 5.99 -0.95 -18.32
C ALA A 200 5.11 0.32 -18.32
N GLY A 201 4.84 0.89 -19.50
CA GLY A 201 4.00 2.07 -19.66
C GLY A 201 2.50 1.77 -19.79
N LYS A 202 2.07 0.51 -19.69
CA LYS A 202 0.66 0.10 -19.80
C LYS A 202 0.06 -0.27 -18.44
N ASN A 203 -1.14 0.27 -18.18
CA ASN A 203 -1.89 0.01 -16.95
C ASN A 203 -2.76 -1.25 -17.02
N ASP A 204 -2.99 -1.79 -18.22
CA ASP A 204 -3.71 -3.05 -18.45
C ASP A 204 -2.96 -3.91 -19.48
N TRP A 205 -2.76 -5.18 -19.15
CA TRP A 205 -2.12 -6.19 -20.00
C TRP A 205 -3.10 -7.22 -20.55
N SER A 206 -4.41 -7.07 -20.34
CA SER A 206 -5.45 -8.04 -20.76
C SER A 206 -5.34 -8.46 -22.24
N SER A 207 -4.88 -7.54 -23.10
CA SER A 207 -4.65 -7.79 -24.53
C SER A 207 -3.18 -8.08 -24.91
N GLU A 208 -2.25 -8.12 -23.96
CA GLU A 208 -0.79 -8.17 -24.17
C GLU A 208 -0.20 -9.53 -23.79
N LYS A 209 -0.37 -10.55 -24.65
CA LYS A 209 0.07 -11.93 -24.37
C LYS A 209 1.56 -12.04 -24.00
N TRP A 210 2.42 -11.24 -24.64
CA TRP A 210 3.84 -11.23 -24.32
C TRP A 210 4.12 -10.59 -22.95
N CYS A 211 3.49 -9.44 -22.64
CA CYS A 211 3.67 -8.80 -21.34
C CYS A 211 3.21 -9.73 -20.20
N GLN A 212 2.04 -10.38 -20.34
CA GLN A 212 1.52 -11.32 -19.35
C GLN A 212 2.46 -12.50 -19.07
N SER A 213 3.13 -13.03 -20.09
CA SER A 213 3.90 -14.28 -19.97
C SER A 213 5.40 -14.08 -19.79
N GLN A 214 5.98 -12.99 -20.30
CA GLN A 214 7.43 -12.80 -20.38
C GLN A 214 7.94 -11.58 -19.61
N TYR A 215 7.09 -10.62 -19.24
CA TYR A 215 7.56 -9.40 -18.59
C TYR A 215 8.23 -9.69 -17.25
N GLN A 216 7.62 -10.53 -16.40
CA GLN A 216 8.16 -10.85 -15.08
C GLN A 216 9.53 -11.55 -15.15
N SER A 217 9.77 -12.37 -16.16
CA SER A 217 10.99 -13.17 -16.28
C SER A 217 12.10 -12.45 -17.05
N GLN A 218 11.75 -11.59 -18.01
CA GLN A 218 12.71 -10.96 -18.92
C GLN A 218 12.91 -9.45 -18.69
N CYS A 219 11.96 -8.77 -18.04
CA CYS A 219 11.96 -7.31 -17.90
C CYS A 219 12.09 -6.83 -16.47
N VAL A 220 11.51 -7.56 -15.51
CA VAL A 220 11.68 -7.25 -14.09
C VAL A 220 13.07 -7.72 -13.68
N PRO A 221 13.97 -6.83 -13.25
CA PRO A 221 15.24 -7.25 -12.69
C PRO A 221 14.95 -8.20 -11.54
N LYS A 222 15.57 -9.39 -11.53
CA LYS A 222 15.46 -10.28 -10.38
C LYS A 222 15.82 -9.46 -9.14
N PRO A 223 14.98 -9.46 -8.08
CA PRO A 223 15.26 -8.65 -6.91
C PRO A 223 16.65 -9.00 -6.39
N THR A 224 17.52 -8.00 -6.33
CA THR A 224 18.86 -8.14 -5.76
C THR A 224 18.70 -8.45 -4.27
N CYS A 225 19.64 -9.18 -3.67
CA CYS A 225 19.58 -9.48 -2.24
C CYS A 225 19.55 -8.20 -1.38
N GLU A 226 20.15 -7.13 -1.89
CA GLU A 226 20.12 -5.78 -1.33
C GLU A 226 18.71 -5.19 -1.20
N SER A 227 17.79 -5.55 -2.11
CA SER A 227 16.40 -5.10 -2.14
C SER A 227 15.43 -5.97 -1.33
N LYS A 228 15.84 -7.16 -0.87
CA LYS A 228 14.95 -8.11 -0.18
C LYS A 228 14.75 -7.82 1.30
N SER A 229 15.71 -7.17 1.96
CA SER A 229 15.60 -6.79 3.37
C SER A 229 16.72 -5.83 3.76
N SER A 230 16.51 -5.00 4.79
CA SER A 230 17.59 -4.29 5.50
C SER A 230 18.38 -5.22 6.43
N ASP A 231 17.77 -6.33 6.84
CA ASP A 231 18.37 -7.30 7.75
C ASP A 231 19.47 -8.13 7.06
N THR A 232 20.66 -8.09 7.66
CA THR A 232 21.87 -8.82 7.27
C THR A 232 21.62 -10.32 7.16
N ARG A 233 20.78 -10.90 8.03
CA ARG A 233 20.44 -12.34 8.03
C ARG A 233 19.67 -12.75 6.79
N THR A 234 18.67 -11.96 6.39
CA THR A 234 17.91 -12.16 5.16
C THR A 234 18.79 -11.95 3.90
N ARG A 235 19.74 -11.01 3.94
CA ARG A 235 20.70 -10.77 2.84
C ARG A 235 21.70 -11.93 2.68
N CYS A 236 22.24 -12.45 3.78
CA CYS A 236 23.10 -13.63 3.79
C CYS A 236 22.40 -14.87 3.25
N THR A 237 21.14 -15.11 3.66
CA THR A 237 20.29 -16.19 3.15
C THR A 237 20.15 -16.10 1.63
N CYS A 238 19.92 -14.90 1.11
CA CYS A 238 19.82 -14.67 -0.33
C CYS A 238 21.15 -14.93 -1.08
N CYS A 239 22.32 -14.54 -0.54
CA CYS A 239 23.62 -14.84 -1.17
C CYS A 239 23.95 -16.35 -1.19
N ALA A 240 23.58 -17.11 -0.15
CA ALA A 240 23.84 -18.54 -0.07
C ALA A 240 23.03 -19.36 -1.08
N ASP A 241 21.79 -18.96 -1.35
CA ASP A 241 20.88 -19.68 -2.25
C ASP A 241 21.15 -19.35 -3.73
N THR A 242 21.71 -18.17 -4.03
CA THR A 242 22.19 -17.85 -5.38
C THR A 242 23.49 -18.61 -5.62
N LYS A 243 23.43 -19.77 -6.28
CA LYS A 243 24.60 -20.55 -6.76
C LYS A 243 25.61 -19.75 -7.58
N ASP A 244 25.31 -18.49 -7.93
CA ASP A 244 26.17 -17.57 -8.63
C ASP A 244 26.50 -16.35 -7.75
N TRP A 245 27.62 -16.44 -7.04
CA TRP A 245 28.13 -15.38 -6.15
C TRP A 245 28.68 -14.19 -6.94
N SER A 246 28.84 -14.33 -8.25
CA SER A 246 29.52 -13.35 -9.07
C SER A 246 28.64 -12.14 -9.38
N ASP A 247 27.31 -12.24 -9.37
CA ASP A 247 26.47 -11.17 -9.90
C ASP A 247 26.04 -10.08 -8.89
N GLN A 248 26.39 -10.17 -7.60
CA GLN A 248 25.90 -9.21 -6.59
C GLN A 248 26.99 -8.43 -5.87
N ALA A 249 26.93 -7.10 -5.99
CA ALA A 249 27.90 -6.15 -5.42
C ALA A 249 28.00 -6.22 -3.87
N TRP A 250 26.92 -6.56 -3.17
CA TRP A 250 26.92 -6.73 -1.71
C TRP A 250 27.70 -7.99 -1.28
N CYS A 251 27.46 -9.15 -1.92
CA CYS A 251 28.22 -10.37 -1.61
C CYS A 251 29.73 -10.21 -1.94
N ARG A 252 30.10 -9.22 -2.77
CA ARG A 252 31.50 -8.85 -3.09
C ARG A 252 32.12 -7.80 -2.14
N LYS A 253 31.32 -7.06 -1.35
CA LYS A 253 31.78 -5.91 -0.53
C LYS A 253 32.30 -6.28 0.87
N GLY A 254 32.62 -7.55 1.12
CA GLY A 254 33.52 -7.91 2.22
C GLY A 254 34.92 -7.29 2.00
N PRO A 255 35.68 -6.97 3.06
CA PRO A 255 36.97 -6.31 2.90
C PRO A 255 38.00 -7.24 2.21
N ALA A 256 38.44 -6.85 1.01
CA ALA A 256 39.63 -7.31 0.28
C ALA A 256 39.52 -8.61 -0.59
N PRO A 257 40.44 -8.83 -1.56
CA PRO A 257 40.15 -9.51 -2.82
C PRO A 257 40.04 -11.06 -2.74
N ALA A 258 39.10 -11.56 -3.54
CA ALA A 258 38.41 -12.84 -3.44
C ALA A 258 39.17 -14.11 -3.90
N PHE A 259 40.47 -14.26 -3.65
CA PHE A 259 41.18 -15.49 -4.07
C PHE A 259 41.92 -16.27 -2.98
N LEU A 260 42.02 -15.77 -1.74
CA LEU A 260 42.68 -16.49 -0.64
C LEU A 260 41.83 -16.69 0.62
N TYR A 261 40.60 -16.18 0.67
CA TYR A 261 39.71 -16.26 1.85
C TYR A 261 38.28 -16.73 1.53
N ALA A 262 38.04 -17.35 0.37
CA ALA A 262 36.74 -17.97 0.09
C ALA A 262 36.30 -18.99 1.18
N PRO A 263 37.20 -19.78 1.81
CA PRO A 263 36.81 -20.62 2.95
C PRO A 263 36.44 -19.80 4.20
N LEU A 264 37.07 -18.64 4.42
CA LEU A 264 36.85 -17.78 5.60
C LEU A 264 35.52 -16.99 5.50
N LEU A 265 35.14 -16.56 4.30
CA LEU A 265 33.82 -15.97 4.03
C LEU A 265 32.70 -17.02 4.04
N LEU A 266 33.00 -18.28 3.68
CA LEU A 266 32.09 -19.43 3.91
C LEU A 266 31.92 -19.73 5.41
N PHE A 267 32.93 -19.46 6.24
CA PHE A 267 32.84 -19.51 7.70
C PHE A 267 31.97 -18.37 8.28
N LEU A 268 31.85 -17.26 7.55
CA LEU A 268 31.02 -16.09 7.91
C LEU A 268 29.61 -16.14 7.28
N CYS A 269 29.23 -17.20 6.58
CA CYS A 269 27.88 -17.40 6.09
C CYS A 269 27.38 -18.77 6.55
N HIS A 270 26.65 -18.77 7.66
CA HIS A 270 25.78 -19.84 8.20
C HIS A 270 26.14 -21.29 7.83
N ARG A 271 26.57 -22.09 8.82
CA ARG A 271 26.25 -23.52 8.77
C ARG A 271 24.80 -23.68 9.21
N ARG A 272 23.87 -23.73 8.25
CA ARG A 272 22.55 -24.30 8.54
C ARG A 272 22.75 -25.78 8.80
N THR A 273 22.33 -26.20 9.97
CA THR A 273 22.36 -27.61 10.34
C THR A 273 20.95 -28.08 10.63
N THR A 274 20.73 -29.37 10.46
CA THR A 274 19.50 -30.02 10.88
C THR A 274 19.52 -30.18 12.40
N THR A 275 18.33 -30.25 12.99
CA THR A 275 18.13 -30.52 14.42
C THR A 275 18.80 -31.81 14.90
N THR A 276 19.15 -32.72 13.99
CA THR A 276 19.94 -33.93 14.29
C THR A 276 21.31 -33.63 14.87
N ASN A 277 21.92 -32.48 14.55
CA ASN A 277 23.22 -32.09 15.09
C ASN A 277 23.12 -31.40 16.46
N PHE A 278 21.92 -30.92 16.79
CA PHE A 278 21.60 -30.23 18.04
C PHE A 278 20.30 -30.82 18.60
N PRO A 279 20.30 -32.12 18.97
CA PRO A 279 19.07 -32.84 19.35
C PRO A 279 18.36 -32.25 20.55
N TRP A 280 19.09 -31.52 21.40
CA TRP A 280 18.57 -30.81 22.55
C TRP A 280 17.87 -29.49 22.23
N MET A 281 17.94 -28.97 20.99
CA MET A 281 17.31 -27.70 20.66
C MET A 281 15.79 -27.81 20.75
N VAL A 282 15.19 -26.88 21.50
CA VAL A 282 13.74 -26.81 21.70
C VAL A 282 13.20 -25.56 21.04
N SER A 283 12.12 -25.72 20.27
CA SER A 283 11.29 -24.59 19.84
C SER A 283 10.12 -24.46 20.82
N LEU A 284 10.02 -23.30 21.47
CA LEU A 284 8.95 -22.97 22.39
C LEU A 284 8.00 -22.00 21.71
N GLN A 285 6.70 -22.31 21.75
CA GLN A 285 5.66 -21.40 21.29
C GLN A 285 4.69 -21.15 22.44
N SER A 286 4.52 -19.89 22.82
CA SER A 286 3.54 -19.46 23.80
C SER A 286 2.72 -18.27 23.25
N ARG A 287 1.79 -17.77 24.06
CA ARG A 287 1.08 -16.51 23.77
C ARG A 287 1.99 -15.28 23.71
N LEU A 288 3.20 -15.36 24.29
CA LEU A 288 4.19 -14.28 24.31
C LEU A 288 5.00 -14.20 23.00
N GLY A 289 4.94 -15.25 22.18
CA GLY A 289 5.67 -15.35 20.93
C GLY A 289 6.49 -16.63 20.83
N PRO A 290 7.28 -16.76 19.76
CA PRO A 290 8.26 -17.83 19.64
C PRO A 290 9.45 -17.56 20.58
N CYS A 291 9.98 -18.64 21.15
CA CYS A 291 11.20 -18.67 21.93
C CYS A 291 11.99 -19.95 21.61
N ALA A 292 13.19 -20.03 22.16
CA ALA A 292 14.03 -21.22 22.13
C ALA A 292 14.21 -21.80 23.53
N GLY A 293 14.80 -22.99 23.58
CA GLY A 293 15.16 -23.66 24.82
C GLY A 293 16.11 -24.80 24.54
N SER A 294 16.49 -25.50 25.60
CA SER A 294 17.35 -26.68 25.53
C SER A 294 16.82 -27.81 26.41
N LEU A 295 16.83 -29.03 25.88
CA LEU A 295 16.59 -30.23 26.66
C LEU A 295 17.82 -30.52 27.52
N VAL A 296 17.71 -30.39 28.84
CA VAL A 296 18.82 -30.59 29.79
C VAL A 296 18.74 -31.94 30.51
N ALA A 297 17.57 -32.58 30.47
CA ALA A 297 17.32 -33.95 30.87
C ALA A 297 16.06 -34.46 30.15
N PRO A 298 15.79 -35.79 30.11
CA PRO A 298 14.67 -36.34 29.34
C PRO A 298 13.32 -35.67 29.62
N GLY A 299 13.05 -35.29 30.87
CA GLY A 299 11.80 -34.63 31.26
C GLY A 299 11.93 -33.14 31.56
N TYR A 300 13.03 -32.48 31.18
CA TYR A 300 13.28 -31.07 31.55
C TYR A 300 13.86 -30.24 30.42
N VAL A 301 13.23 -29.07 30.20
CA VAL A 301 13.68 -28.06 29.26
C VAL A 301 14.05 -26.79 30.00
N LEU A 302 15.22 -26.24 29.73
CA LEU A 302 15.66 -24.93 30.22
C LEU A 302 15.37 -23.87 29.15
N THR A 303 14.83 -22.72 29.56
CA THR A 303 14.52 -21.58 28.69
C THR A 303 14.57 -20.28 29.49
N ALA A 304 14.36 -19.14 28.84
CA ALA A 304 14.33 -17.84 29.51
C ALA A 304 13.03 -17.63 30.29
N ALA A 305 13.09 -16.96 31.44
CA ALA A 305 11.90 -16.58 32.21
C ALA A 305 10.95 -15.70 31.38
N SER A 306 11.51 -14.78 30.58
CA SER A 306 10.76 -13.92 29.66
C SER A 306 9.95 -14.67 28.59
N CYS A 307 10.19 -15.98 28.39
CA CYS A 307 9.42 -16.82 27.47
C CYS A 307 8.13 -17.40 28.10
N VAL A 308 8.05 -17.41 29.43
CA VAL A 308 6.94 -18.02 30.20
C VAL A 308 6.33 -17.06 31.23
N TRP A 309 6.84 -15.83 31.34
CA TRP A 309 6.31 -14.77 32.19
C TRP A 309 5.90 -13.55 31.37
N ASP A 310 4.63 -13.15 31.47
CA ASP A 310 4.13 -11.95 30.81
C ASP A 310 4.39 -10.73 31.68
N VAL A 311 5.38 -9.91 31.30
CA VAL A 311 5.72 -8.68 32.03
C VAL A 311 4.59 -7.65 32.07
N ASN A 312 3.63 -7.70 31.14
CA ASN A 312 2.53 -6.73 31.08
C ASN A 312 1.40 -7.11 32.04
N SER A 313 1.04 -8.40 32.08
CA SER A 313 0.03 -8.89 33.03
C SER A 313 0.63 -9.23 34.40
N ASN A 314 1.95 -9.33 34.50
CA ASN A 314 2.68 -9.80 35.68
C ASN A 314 2.20 -11.20 36.11
N GLU A 315 2.00 -12.07 35.13
CA GLU A 315 1.48 -13.42 35.30
C GLU A 315 2.29 -14.43 34.48
N ALA A 316 2.48 -15.61 35.07
CA ALA A 316 3.00 -16.78 34.36
C ALA A 316 2.01 -17.24 33.27
N VAL A 317 2.54 -17.68 32.13
CA VAL A 317 1.74 -18.34 31.09
C VAL A 317 1.28 -19.70 31.58
N GLU A 318 0.00 -20.04 31.46
CA GLU A 318 -0.46 -21.38 31.85
C GLU A 318 0.29 -22.49 31.07
N PRO A 319 0.73 -23.59 31.71
CA PRO A 319 1.46 -24.68 31.04
C PRO A 319 0.77 -25.24 29.79
N SER A 320 -0.57 -25.31 29.79
CA SER A 320 -1.37 -25.76 28.64
C SER A 320 -1.30 -24.84 27.43
N ASN A 321 -0.87 -23.58 27.62
CA ASN A 321 -0.68 -22.60 26.56
C ASN A 321 0.76 -22.56 26.04
N ILE A 322 1.61 -23.48 26.48
CA ILE A 322 2.99 -23.65 26.00
C ILE A 322 3.07 -24.90 25.14
N THR A 323 3.49 -24.74 23.89
CA THR A 323 3.79 -25.84 22.98
C THR A 323 5.30 -25.94 22.82
N LEU A 324 5.88 -27.09 23.18
CA LEU A 324 7.29 -27.40 22.96
C LEU A 324 7.45 -28.38 21.81
N TRP A 325 8.45 -28.15 20.97
CA TRP A 325 8.90 -29.10 19.96
C TRP A 325 10.38 -29.42 20.15
N VAL A 326 10.71 -30.69 20.28
CA VAL A 326 12.07 -31.20 20.51
C VAL A 326 12.21 -32.58 19.87
N GLY A 327 13.35 -32.84 19.22
CA GLY A 327 13.63 -34.17 18.63
C GLY A 327 12.61 -34.65 17.58
N GLY A 328 11.84 -33.75 16.97
CA GLY A 328 10.80 -34.12 16.01
C GLY A 328 9.42 -34.37 16.63
N GLU A 329 9.26 -34.30 17.95
CA GLU A 329 8.00 -34.55 18.66
C GLU A 329 7.52 -33.27 19.38
N THR A 330 6.20 -33.10 19.48
CA THR A 330 5.58 -32.07 20.31
C THR A 330 5.26 -32.64 21.68
N ILE A 331 5.77 -32.00 22.74
CA ILE A 331 5.65 -32.50 24.11
C ILE A 331 4.94 -31.44 24.96
N PRO A 332 3.84 -31.78 25.66
CA PRO A 332 3.17 -30.86 26.58
C PRO A 332 4.04 -30.55 27.81
N VAL A 333 3.86 -29.35 28.35
CA VAL A 333 4.45 -28.95 29.64
C VAL A 333 3.51 -29.35 30.78
N ALA A 334 4.04 -30.04 31.79
CA ALA A 334 3.27 -30.40 32.98
C ALA A 334 3.18 -29.22 33.96
N PHE A 335 4.33 -28.63 34.28
CA PHE A 335 4.49 -27.44 35.09
C PHE A 335 5.87 -26.83 34.79
N PHE A 336 6.15 -25.66 35.33
CA PHE A 336 7.47 -25.06 35.24
C PHE A 336 7.75 -24.21 36.47
N ASN A 337 9.03 -23.99 36.73
CA ASN A 337 9.51 -23.05 37.73
C ASN A 337 10.19 -21.88 37.03
N ILE A 338 10.05 -20.68 37.60
CA ILE A 338 10.69 -19.43 37.15
C ILE A 338 11.59 -18.98 38.28
N SER A 339 12.75 -18.41 37.96
CA SER A 339 13.69 -17.96 38.98
C SER A 339 13.05 -16.97 39.96
N ASP A 340 13.30 -17.14 41.25
CA ASP A 340 12.86 -16.19 42.29
C ASP A 340 13.52 -14.81 42.13
N SER A 341 14.67 -14.72 41.45
CA SER A 341 15.36 -13.44 41.17
C SER A 341 14.83 -12.74 39.91
N TRP A 342 13.92 -13.38 39.16
CA TRP A 342 13.27 -12.76 38.02
C TRP A 342 12.37 -11.61 38.45
N THR A 343 12.76 -10.37 38.14
CA THR A 343 11.92 -9.19 38.40
C THR A 343 11.44 -8.57 37.09
N ALA A 344 10.14 -8.75 36.79
CA ALA A 344 9.54 -8.22 35.56
C ALA A 344 9.63 -6.68 35.40
N PHE A 345 9.87 -5.97 36.51
CA PHE A 345 9.88 -4.51 36.54
C PHE A 345 11.07 -3.88 35.79
N GLU A 346 12.25 -4.53 35.82
CA GLU A 346 13.46 -3.97 35.20
C GLU A 346 13.48 -4.16 33.67
N ALA A 347 12.84 -5.21 33.16
CA ALA A 347 12.76 -5.51 31.72
C ALA A 347 12.07 -4.41 30.87
N ASN A 348 11.26 -3.54 31.50
CA ASN A 348 10.56 -2.45 30.80
C ASN A 348 11.36 -1.14 30.73
N VAL A 349 12.48 -1.02 31.46
CA VAL A 349 13.19 0.26 31.64
C VAL A 349 14.62 0.22 31.10
N SER A 350 15.25 -0.96 31.09
CA SER A 350 16.56 -1.19 30.47
C SER A 350 16.44 -1.87 29.11
N ASN A 351 17.34 -1.55 28.17
CA ASN A 351 17.55 -2.34 26.95
C ASN A 351 18.24 -3.69 27.25
N HIS A 352 18.17 -4.15 28.50
CA HIS A 352 18.90 -5.28 29.07
C HIS A 352 17.91 -6.06 29.92
N GLU A 353 17.83 -7.39 29.73
CA GLU A 353 16.97 -8.24 30.55
C GLU A 353 17.55 -8.32 31.98
N PRO A 354 16.72 -8.35 33.04
CA PRO A 354 17.22 -8.39 34.41
C PRO A 354 17.82 -9.74 34.77
N SER A 355 18.58 -9.76 35.88
CA SER A 355 19.05 -10.99 36.54
C SER A 355 17.91 -12.00 36.71
N GLY A 356 18.25 -13.29 36.73
CA GLY A 356 17.24 -14.33 36.94
C GLY A 356 16.41 -14.66 35.70
N ASN A 357 16.85 -14.31 34.48
CA ASN A 357 16.09 -14.60 33.26
C ASN A 357 16.16 -16.08 32.82
N TYR A 358 15.76 -17.00 33.69
CA TYR A 358 15.71 -18.42 33.39
C TYR A 358 14.50 -19.10 34.05
N ALA A 359 14.04 -20.16 33.38
CA ALA A 359 12.93 -20.99 33.81
C ALA A 359 13.18 -22.45 33.40
N LEU A 360 12.72 -23.38 34.24
CA LEU A 360 12.83 -24.81 33.99
C LEU A 360 11.44 -25.43 33.83
N LEU A 361 11.19 -26.01 32.66
CA LEU A 361 9.93 -26.62 32.27
C LEU A 361 10.00 -28.13 32.48
N ALA A 362 9.11 -28.66 33.29
CA ALA A 362 8.92 -30.09 33.47
C ALA A 362 7.96 -30.61 32.40
N LEU A 363 8.42 -31.58 31.61
CA LEU A 363 7.65 -32.19 30.54
C LEU A 363 6.61 -33.19 31.08
N ALA A 364 5.45 -33.25 30.42
CA ALA A 364 4.40 -34.23 30.74
C ALA A 364 4.77 -35.67 30.37
N ALA A 365 5.74 -35.84 29.47
CA ALA A 365 6.35 -37.12 29.14
C ALA A 365 7.83 -36.90 28.79
N ASP A 366 8.65 -37.92 29.02
CA ASP A 366 10.07 -37.85 28.71
C ASP A 366 10.30 -37.81 27.20
N SER A 367 11.15 -36.88 26.77
CA SER A 367 11.68 -36.81 25.41
C SER A 367 12.66 -37.96 25.15
N LYS A 368 12.67 -38.44 23.91
CA LYS A 368 13.67 -39.42 23.42
C LYS A 368 14.90 -38.75 22.81
N ALA A 369 14.88 -37.42 22.66
CA ALA A 369 16.01 -36.68 22.12
C ALA A 369 17.15 -36.65 23.14
N ASP A 370 18.39 -36.54 22.64
CA ASP A 370 19.55 -36.37 23.51
C ASP A 370 19.53 -34.99 24.18
N SER A 371 19.80 -34.95 25.47
CA SER A 371 19.94 -33.72 26.25
C SER A 371 21.34 -33.13 26.17
N VAL A 372 21.46 -31.82 26.32
CA VAL A 372 22.75 -31.12 26.51
C VAL A 372 23.22 -31.25 27.95
N ALA A 373 24.53 -31.35 28.17
CA ALA A 373 25.08 -31.32 29.53
C ALA A 373 24.99 -29.91 30.13
N LEU A 374 24.92 -29.82 31.45
CA LEU A 374 25.00 -28.56 32.20
C LEU A 374 26.36 -28.47 32.91
N PRO A 375 26.83 -27.25 33.27
CA PRO A 375 28.13 -27.07 33.89
C PRO A 375 28.12 -27.65 35.32
N ALA A 376 29.27 -28.13 35.74
CA ALA A 376 29.54 -28.55 37.12
C ALA A 376 30.87 -27.94 37.62
N SER A 377 31.27 -26.84 37.01
CA SER A 377 32.45 -26.04 37.30
C SER A 377 32.24 -24.63 36.74
N ASP A 378 33.13 -23.71 37.08
CA ASP A 378 33.14 -22.39 36.45
C ASP A 378 33.46 -22.51 34.96
N MET A 379 32.70 -21.81 34.13
CA MET A 379 32.69 -21.93 32.66
C MET A 379 32.30 -20.60 32.00
N ALA A 380 32.47 -20.49 30.69
CA ALA A 380 32.36 -19.22 29.95
C ALA A 380 33.27 -18.15 30.57
N LEU A 381 34.56 -18.49 30.69
CA LEU A 381 35.56 -17.55 31.20
C LEU A 381 35.93 -16.53 30.12
N PRO A 382 36.32 -15.30 30.51
CA PRO A 382 36.67 -14.29 29.53
C PRO A 382 37.79 -14.72 28.58
N GLY A 383 37.59 -14.48 27.28
CA GLY A 383 38.47 -14.90 26.19
C GLY A 383 38.20 -16.31 25.65
N GLU A 384 37.38 -17.12 26.32
CA GLU A 384 36.96 -18.42 25.80
C GLU A 384 35.93 -18.29 24.67
N GLU A 385 35.82 -19.31 23.83
CA GLU A 385 34.78 -19.39 22.81
C GLU A 385 33.56 -20.15 23.33
N VAL A 386 32.37 -19.66 22.99
CA VAL A 386 31.08 -20.33 23.16
C VAL A 386 30.39 -20.44 21.80
N GLN A 387 29.72 -21.56 21.55
CA GLN A 387 28.89 -21.75 20.38
C GLN A 387 27.45 -21.44 20.72
N GLN A 388 26.95 -20.31 20.20
CA GLN A 388 25.54 -19.95 20.27
C GLN A 388 24.78 -20.66 19.15
N THR A 389 23.57 -21.11 19.48
CA THR A 389 22.61 -21.68 18.53
C THR A 389 21.36 -20.83 18.47
N ALA A 390 20.68 -20.82 17.32
CA ALA A 390 19.46 -20.05 17.07
C ALA A 390 18.56 -20.77 16.07
N TRP A 391 17.24 -20.57 16.16
CA TRP A 391 16.32 -21.13 15.16
C TRP A 391 16.31 -20.25 13.91
N THR A 392 16.32 -20.85 12.72
CA THR A 392 16.00 -20.10 11.50
C THR A 392 14.50 -19.79 11.45
N VAL A 393 14.12 -18.84 10.57
CA VAL A 393 12.72 -18.53 10.24
C VAL A 393 11.96 -19.80 9.80
N GLU A 394 12.65 -20.70 9.12
CA GLU A 394 12.18 -22.04 8.80
C GLU A 394 12.53 -22.98 9.97
N LYS A 395 11.70 -23.00 11.03
CA LYS A 395 11.83 -23.71 12.35
C LYS A 395 12.31 -25.19 12.38
N GLN A 396 12.90 -25.70 11.31
CA GLN A 396 13.54 -27.00 11.14
C GLN A 396 15.07 -26.90 11.01
N LEU A 397 15.63 -25.70 10.89
CA LEU A 397 17.07 -25.50 10.78
C LEU A 397 17.60 -24.70 11.98
N VAL A 398 18.78 -25.10 12.44
CA VAL A 398 19.53 -24.44 13.51
C VAL A 398 20.72 -23.73 12.91
N GLU A 399 20.86 -22.45 13.23
CA GLU A 399 22.03 -21.63 12.95
C GLU A 399 22.98 -21.65 14.13
N THR A 400 24.27 -21.53 13.85
CA THR A 400 25.34 -21.58 14.84
C THR A 400 26.31 -20.43 14.62
N ALA A 401 26.79 -19.80 15.69
CA ALA A 401 27.94 -18.92 15.65
C ALA A 401 28.86 -19.18 16.84
N ASN A 402 30.17 -19.08 16.61
CA ASN A 402 31.13 -19.04 17.70
C ASN A 402 31.31 -17.58 18.12
N LEU A 403 31.17 -17.33 19.42
CA LEU A 403 31.34 -16.03 20.05
C LEU A 403 32.46 -16.12 21.08
N THR A 404 33.20 -15.03 21.25
CA THR A 404 34.21 -14.92 22.31
C THR A 404 33.59 -14.26 23.54
N VAL A 405 33.75 -14.88 24.71
CA VAL A 405 33.35 -14.29 25.99
C VAL A 405 34.18 -13.04 26.22
N LEU A 406 33.55 -11.90 26.51
CA LEU A 406 34.26 -10.63 26.62
C LEU A 406 34.65 -10.33 28.07
N THR A 407 35.64 -9.45 28.23
CA THR A 407 35.92 -8.79 29.52
C THR A 407 35.30 -7.40 29.49
N ASN A 408 34.67 -6.97 30.59
CA ASN A 408 34.09 -5.63 30.73
C ASN A 408 32.90 -5.34 29.81
N CYS A 409 31.99 -6.28 29.63
CA CYS A 409 30.64 -5.82 29.38
C CYS A 409 30.19 -5.00 30.58
N SER A 410 29.34 -3.99 30.36
CA SER A 410 28.69 -3.24 31.44
C SER A 410 27.68 -4.15 32.14
N GLU A 411 28.15 -5.32 32.61
CA GLU A 411 27.41 -6.34 33.32
C GLU A 411 26.88 -5.66 34.57
N SER A 412 25.56 -5.52 34.60
CA SER A 412 24.88 -4.96 35.76
C SER A 412 24.65 -6.05 36.82
N TYR A 413 24.81 -7.34 36.46
CA TYR A 413 24.51 -8.49 37.31
C TYR A 413 25.62 -9.55 37.25
N THR A 414 25.78 -10.28 38.36
CA THR A 414 26.86 -11.28 38.55
C THR A 414 26.54 -12.65 37.93
N ASP A 415 25.26 -12.92 37.68
CA ASP A 415 24.72 -14.16 37.11
C ASP A 415 24.69 -14.13 35.58
N GLU A 416 25.38 -13.18 34.95
CA GLU A 416 25.43 -13.01 33.51
C GLU A 416 26.85 -13.01 32.99
N PHE A 417 26.98 -13.32 31.71
CA PHE A 417 28.17 -12.99 30.94
C PHE A 417 27.73 -12.50 29.56
N CYS A 418 28.65 -11.82 28.88
CA CYS A 418 28.44 -11.45 27.49
C CYS A 418 29.43 -12.16 26.57
N ALA A 419 29.00 -12.37 25.33
CA ALA A 419 29.86 -12.87 24.28
C ALA A 419 29.62 -12.09 22.99
N GLY A 420 30.67 -11.89 22.21
CA GLY A 420 30.61 -11.11 20.97
C GLY A 420 31.73 -11.48 20.01
N GLY A 421 32.05 -10.55 19.10
CA GLY A 421 33.13 -10.74 18.11
C GLY A 421 32.68 -11.37 16.79
N SER A 422 31.40 -11.70 16.63
CA SER A 422 30.82 -12.15 15.36
C SER A 422 29.53 -11.39 15.06
N LYS A 423 29.48 -10.68 13.92
CA LYS A 423 28.29 -9.94 13.46
C LYS A 423 27.08 -10.84 13.11
N LEU A 424 27.25 -12.16 13.12
CA LEU A 424 26.31 -13.10 12.50
C LEU A 424 25.26 -13.70 13.43
N LEU A 425 25.48 -13.64 14.75
CA LEU A 425 24.44 -13.84 15.80
C LEU A 425 24.61 -12.82 16.96
N ALA A 426 25.41 -11.80 16.70
CA ALA A 426 25.40 -10.54 17.42
C ALA A 426 23.99 -9.99 17.51
N GLY A 427 23.42 -9.95 18.72
CA GLY A 427 22.04 -9.51 18.89
C GLY A 427 21.04 -10.61 18.59
N ALA A 428 21.06 -11.66 19.42
CA ALA A 428 20.03 -12.69 19.44
C ALA A 428 18.62 -12.06 19.30
N CYS A 429 17.83 -12.58 18.37
CA CYS A 429 16.50 -12.05 18.12
C CYS A 429 15.56 -12.36 19.28
N PRO A 430 14.41 -11.66 19.37
CA PRO A 430 13.35 -12.01 20.31
C PRO A 430 12.96 -13.49 20.27
N GLY A 431 13.03 -14.13 19.08
CA GLY A 431 12.71 -15.55 18.89
C GLY A 431 13.79 -16.53 19.36
N ASP A 432 15.00 -16.05 19.64
CA ASP A 432 16.15 -16.84 20.09
C ASP A 432 16.33 -16.77 21.62
N ARG A 433 15.44 -16.06 22.33
CA ARG A 433 15.41 -16.05 23.81
C ARG A 433 15.36 -17.46 24.34
N GLY A 434 16.20 -17.74 25.32
CA GLY A 434 16.31 -19.08 25.91
C GLY A 434 17.15 -20.07 25.10
N ALA A 435 17.72 -19.68 23.95
CA ALA A 435 18.57 -20.58 23.18
C ALA A 435 19.89 -20.90 23.92
N PRO A 436 20.41 -22.13 23.80
CA PRO A 436 21.64 -22.51 24.48
C PRO A 436 22.88 -21.93 23.81
N ALA A 437 23.80 -21.45 24.64
CA ALA A 437 25.20 -21.27 24.30
C ALA A 437 26.02 -22.40 24.92
N THR A 438 26.86 -23.05 24.11
CA THR A 438 27.54 -24.30 24.49
C THR A 438 29.07 -24.20 24.38
N GLN A 439 29.77 -24.92 25.25
CA GLN A 439 31.21 -25.19 25.14
C GLN A 439 31.45 -26.69 25.04
N ASN A 440 32.52 -27.09 24.37
CA ASN A 440 32.90 -28.49 24.29
C ASN A 440 33.84 -28.85 25.45
N VAL A 441 33.35 -29.63 26.41
CA VAL A 441 34.11 -30.09 27.57
C VAL A 441 34.37 -31.58 27.42
N ASN A 442 35.64 -31.95 27.20
CA ASN A 442 36.06 -33.34 27.04
C ASN A 442 35.25 -34.11 25.96
N GLY A 443 34.87 -33.45 24.87
CA GLY A 443 34.07 -34.04 23.79
C GLY A 443 32.56 -33.98 24.00
N THR A 444 32.08 -33.40 25.10
CA THR A 444 30.66 -33.24 25.43
C THR A 444 30.23 -31.79 25.30
N ALA A 445 29.18 -31.54 24.52
CA ALA A 445 28.55 -30.23 24.47
C ALA A 445 27.90 -29.91 25.82
N THR A 446 28.38 -28.86 26.48
CA THR A 446 27.92 -28.38 27.77
C THR A 446 27.32 -26.99 27.58
N GLN A 447 26.06 -26.80 27.95
CA GLN A 447 25.40 -25.50 27.87
C GLN A 447 25.87 -24.63 29.02
N VAL A 448 26.62 -23.57 28.70
CA VAL A 448 27.20 -22.66 29.69
C VAL A 448 26.43 -21.35 29.80
N GLY A 449 25.60 -21.05 28.80
CA GLY A 449 24.80 -19.83 28.76
C GLY A 449 23.38 -20.07 28.25
N LEU A 450 22.51 -19.16 28.65
CA LEU A 450 21.15 -19.05 28.16
C LEU A 450 20.97 -17.67 27.50
N THR A 451 20.62 -17.66 26.22
CA THR A 451 20.56 -16.42 25.43
C THR A 451 19.47 -15.48 25.94
N GLY A 452 19.88 -14.28 26.35
CA GLY A 452 18.98 -13.14 26.54
C GLY A 452 18.61 -12.54 25.19
N GLY A 453 17.36 -12.12 25.01
CA GLY A 453 16.88 -11.59 23.74
C GLY A 453 16.85 -10.07 23.75
N PHE A 454 17.34 -9.46 22.68
CA PHE A 454 17.14 -8.04 22.47
C PHE A 454 15.79 -7.76 21.79
N PRO A 455 15.12 -6.64 22.11
CA PRO A 455 13.89 -6.24 21.42
C PRO A 455 14.09 -6.02 19.91
N ASP A 456 15.31 -5.64 19.50
CA ASP A 456 15.62 -5.30 18.11
C ASP A 456 16.90 -5.99 17.64
N CYS A 457 16.76 -7.10 16.91
CA CYS A 457 17.90 -7.76 16.28
C CYS A 457 18.39 -7.08 14.99
N ALA A 458 17.76 -5.98 14.56
CA ALA A 458 18.19 -5.22 13.39
C ALA A 458 19.05 -4.00 13.74
N ALA A 459 19.20 -3.66 15.03
CA ALA A 459 20.10 -2.59 15.43
C ALA A 459 21.54 -3.01 15.14
N GLU A 460 22.18 -2.31 14.20
CA GLU A 460 23.60 -2.41 13.86
C GLU A 460 24.47 -2.01 15.06
N PHE A 461 24.43 -2.75 16.17
CA PHE A 461 25.42 -2.60 17.22
C PHE A 461 26.77 -2.94 16.62
N GLU A 462 27.64 -1.93 16.49
CA GLU A 462 28.91 -2.02 15.74
C GLU A 462 29.81 -3.18 16.20
N GLU A 463 29.61 -3.68 17.41
CA GLU A 463 30.42 -4.75 18.03
C GLU A 463 29.68 -6.07 18.29
N GLY A 464 28.35 -6.07 18.18
CA GLY A 464 27.59 -7.32 18.14
C GLY A 464 27.70 -8.22 19.37
N THR A 465 27.36 -7.67 20.53
CA THR A 465 27.40 -8.38 21.82
C THR A 465 26.05 -9.01 22.14
N THR A 466 26.06 -10.23 22.67
CA THR A 466 24.90 -10.94 23.20
C THR A 466 25.12 -11.19 24.69
N PHE A 467 24.11 -10.89 25.52
CA PHE A 467 24.12 -11.19 26.95
C PHE A 467 23.43 -12.51 27.22
N MET A 468 23.96 -13.25 28.19
CA MET A 468 23.52 -14.59 28.50
C MET A 468 23.54 -14.80 30.01
N THR A 469 22.53 -15.50 30.54
CA THR A 469 22.58 -16.01 31.92
C THR A 469 23.73 -17.01 32.02
N ARG A 470 24.61 -16.83 32.99
CA ARG A 470 25.73 -17.72 33.30
C ARG A 470 25.23 -18.93 34.08
N LEU A 471 25.15 -20.08 33.42
CA LEU A 471 24.66 -21.31 34.04
C LEU A 471 25.64 -21.94 35.02
N SER A 472 26.90 -21.49 35.07
CA SER A 472 27.87 -21.90 36.10
C SER A 472 27.76 -21.08 37.39
N ASP A 473 26.89 -20.07 37.44
CA ASP A 473 26.67 -19.32 38.67
C ASP A 473 26.09 -20.25 39.77
N PRO A 474 26.66 -20.24 41.00
CA PRO A 474 26.21 -21.14 42.06
C PRO A 474 24.74 -20.98 42.48
N GLU A 475 24.17 -19.77 42.42
CA GLU A 475 22.76 -19.55 42.75
C GLU A 475 21.85 -20.12 41.66
N VAL A 476 22.19 -19.86 40.40
CA VAL A 476 21.48 -20.41 39.23
C VAL A 476 21.50 -21.95 39.28
N LEU A 477 22.66 -22.56 39.54
CA LEU A 477 22.78 -24.01 39.67
C LEU A 477 21.98 -24.55 40.86
N ALA A 478 22.04 -23.90 42.02
CA ALA A 478 21.32 -24.35 43.21
C ALA A 478 19.80 -24.40 42.95
N GLU A 479 19.27 -23.38 42.28
CA GLU A 479 17.85 -23.30 41.95
C GLU A 479 17.44 -24.36 40.91
N ILE A 480 18.22 -24.56 39.84
CA ILE A 480 17.99 -25.63 38.85
C ILE A 480 18.00 -27.01 39.53
N LEU A 481 18.94 -27.25 40.45
CA LEU A 481 19.06 -28.52 41.17
C LEU A 481 17.87 -28.79 42.07
N ASP A 482 17.33 -27.77 42.75
CA ASP A 482 16.12 -27.90 43.55
C ASP A 482 14.93 -28.29 42.65
N TRP A 483 14.73 -27.55 41.57
CA TRP A 483 13.62 -27.79 40.63
C TRP A 483 13.67 -29.17 39.98
N MET A 484 14.84 -29.63 39.55
CA MET A 484 15.02 -30.99 39.00
C MET A 484 14.78 -32.07 40.07
N GLY A 485 15.05 -31.75 41.35
CA GLY A 485 14.81 -32.61 42.50
C GLY A 485 13.32 -32.84 42.81
N GLN A 486 12.43 -31.91 42.44
CA GLN A 486 11.02 -31.94 42.81
C GLN A 486 10.26 -33.19 42.32
N ARG A 487 10.71 -33.82 41.22
CA ARG A 487 10.08 -35.05 40.68
C ARG A 487 10.82 -36.33 41.08
N GLU A 488 11.89 -36.27 41.86
CA GLU A 488 12.58 -37.47 42.31
C GLU A 488 11.66 -38.37 43.13
N GLY A 489 11.72 -39.68 42.85
CA GLY A 489 10.84 -40.68 43.49
C GLY A 489 9.43 -40.79 42.89
N THR A 490 9.08 -39.98 41.88
CA THR A 490 7.84 -40.14 41.11
C THR A 490 8.03 -41.11 39.94
N SER A 491 6.92 -41.61 39.35
CA SER A 491 6.98 -42.44 38.14
C SER A 491 7.42 -41.68 36.88
N MET A 492 7.52 -40.36 36.95
CA MET A 492 7.97 -39.50 35.87
C MET A 492 9.07 -38.58 36.41
N THR A 493 10.21 -39.16 36.78
CA THR A 493 11.32 -38.36 37.33
C THR A 493 11.85 -37.36 36.30
N GLY A 494 11.81 -37.71 35.01
CA GLY A 494 12.42 -36.91 33.94
C GLY A 494 13.94 -36.86 33.98
N LEU A 495 14.57 -37.71 34.80
CA LEU A 495 16.01 -37.73 35.06
C LEU A 495 16.63 -39.03 34.57
N SER A 496 17.72 -38.90 33.79
CA SER A 496 18.59 -40.02 33.43
C SER A 496 19.66 -40.25 34.51
N ASP A 497 20.36 -41.38 34.45
CA ASP A 497 21.53 -41.63 35.32
C ASP A 497 22.60 -40.56 35.13
N GLY A 498 22.82 -40.12 33.89
CA GLY A 498 23.74 -39.03 33.57
C GLY A 498 23.32 -37.71 34.23
N SER A 499 22.03 -37.39 34.23
CA SER A 499 21.48 -36.21 34.92
C SER A 499 21.75 -36.29 36.42
N ARG A 500 21.56 -37.45 37.05
CA ARG A 500 21.82 -37.64 38.50
C ARG A 500 23.30 -37.49 38.85
N VAL A 501 24.20 -38.02 38.03
CA VAL A 501 25.65 -37.85 38.20
C VAL A 501 26.04 -36.39 38.08
N TRP A 502 25.51 -35.68 37.07
CA TRP A 502 25.71 -34.24 36.94
C TRP A 502 25.20 -33.49 38.18
N MET A 503 23.98 -33.79 38.66
CA MET A 503 23.41 -33.13 39.84
C MET A 503 24.31 -33.28 41.07
N ALA A 504 24.90 -34.46 41.28
CA ALA A 504 25.85 -34.69 42.38
C ALA A 504 27.13 -33.85 42.23
N ASN A 505 27.69 -33.77 41.02
CA ASN A 505 28.89 -32.96 40.75
C ASN A 505 28.61 -31.46 40.91
N ALA A 506 27.46 -30.99 40.44
CA ALA A 506 27.05 -29.59 40.57
C ALA A 506 26.87 -29.19 42.04
N ARG A 507 26.28 -30.06 42.87
CA ARG A 507 26.20 -29.83 44.33
C ARG A 507 27.59 -29.70 44.96
N GLN A 508 28.52 -30.59 44.62
CA GLN A 508 29.90 -30.51 45.11
C GLN A 508 30.58 -29.20 44.67
N TYR A 509 30.34 -28.75 43.45
CA TYR A 509 30.87 -27.48 42.95
C TYR A 509 30.33 -26.27 43.73
N ILE A 510 29.02 -26.24 44.00
CA ILE A 510 28.40 -25.19 44.82
C ILE A 510 29.00 -25.17 46.23
N GLU A 511 29.17 -26.35 46.86
CA GLU A 511 29.71 -26.46 48.21
C GLU A 511 31.18 -26.00 48.33
N THR A 512 31.95 -26.11 47.26
CA THR A 512 33.39 -25.83 47.25
C THR A 512 33.76 -24.45 46.71
N THR A 513 32.80 -23.76 46.08
CA THR A 513 33.00 -22.42 45.52
C THR A 513 32.65 -21.38 46.58
N PRO A 514 33.60 -20.52 47.00
CA PRO A 514 33.32 -19.49 48.00
C PRO A 514 32.29 -18.50 47.47
N TYR A 515 31.08 -18.54 48.02
CA TYR A 515 30.03 -17.62 47.65
C TYR A 515 30.27 -16.27 48.37
N ASN A 516 30.81 -15.30 47.64
CA ASN A 516 30.94 -13.93 48.13
C ASN A 516 29.59 -13.22 47.95
N LYS A 517 28.70 -13.35 48.94
CA LYS A 517 27.48 -12.54 49.05
C LYS A 517 27.78 -11.05 49.14
#